data_AF-A0A137Q8Q1-F1
#
_entry.id   AF-A0A137Q8Q1-F1
#
_cell.length_a   1.000
_cell.length_b   1.000
_cell.length_c   1.000
_cell.angle_alpha   90.00
_cell.angle_beta   90.00
_cell.angle_gamma   90.00
#
_symmetry.space_group_name_H-M   'P 1'
#
loop_
_entity.id
_entity.type
_entity.pdbx_description
1 polymer ?
#
loop_
_entity_poly.entity_id
_entity_poly.type
_entity_poly.pdbx_seq_one_letter_code
_entity_poly.pdbx_strand_id
1 'polypeptide(L)'
;MSSFPTASQDQSNSPLMQQLSVARTVLLQAVDLLDNYLTSDEQLSVSSKYLPGSTIGKHLRHARDHFVLLTACMLQPPPYDLSYDTRIRNTPMETSRSSAKEALLETIKQLDEVVPGADMKAPITLHAVTPHMQEFQSTFGRELWFASLHCVHHWSMVND
;
A
#
# COMPACT_ATOMS: atom_id res chain seq x y z
N MET A 1 -17.62 4.69 -46.73
CA MET A 1 -17.54 3.61 -45.75
C MET A 1 -16.55 4.04 -44.69
N SER A 2 -17.04 4.43 -43.52
CA SER A 2 -16.22 4.97 -42.42
C SER A 2 -15.77 3.82 -41.54
N SER A 3 -14.47 3.70 -41.35
CA SER A 3 -13.82 2.68 -40.52
C SER A 3 -13.93 3.10 -39.06
N PHE A 4 -14.58 2.30 -38.23
CA PHE A 4 -14.56 2.46 -36.78
C PHE A 4 -13.18 2.05 -36.24
N PRO A 5 -12.60 2.77 -35.26
CA PRO A 5 -11.42 2.28 -34.56
C PRO A 5 -11.84 1.20 -33.55
N THR A 6 -11.13 0.08 -33.61
CA THR A 6 -11.23 -1.06 -32.69
C THR A 6 -10.67 -0.67 -31.31
N ALA A 7 -11.54 -0.29 -30.37
CA ALA A 7 -11.14 -0.06 -28.98
C ALA A 7 -11.30 -1.36 -28.18
N SER A 8 -10.31 -2.25 -28.21
CA SER A 8 -10.34 -3.45 -27.35
C SER A 8 -9.00 -4.17 -27.12
N GLN A 9 -7.86 -3.54 -27.42
CA GLN A 9 -6.53 -4.12 -27.12
C GLN A 9 -5.58 -3.04 -26.60
N ASP A 10 -5.62 -2.70 -25.30
CA ASP A 10 -4.42 -2.32 -24.51
C ASP A 10 -4.65 -1.95 -23.03
N GLN A 11 -5.87 -2.04 -22.49
CA GLN A 11 -6.10 -1.66 -21.08
C GLN A 11 -5.28 -2.49 -20.07
N SER A 12 -5.00 -3.76 -20.38
CA SER A 12 -4.22 -4.66 -19.54
C SER A 12 -2.73 -4.28 -19.42
N ASN A 13 -2.20 -3.43 -20.32
CA ASN A 13 -0.78 -3.06 -20.35
C ASN A 13 -0.54 -1.57 -20.05
N SER A 14 -1.56 -0.86 -19.57
CA SER A 14 -1.41 0.54 -19.18
C SER A 14 -0.43 0.71 -18.00
N PRO A 15 0.30 1.84 -17.90
CA PRO A 15 1.19 2.11 -16.77
C PRO A 15 0.49 1.98 -15.40
N LEU A 16 -0.80 2.32 -15.34
CA LEU A 16 -1.60 2.20 -14.12
C LEU A 16 -1.83 0.73 -13.73
N MET A 17 -2.17 -0.13 -14.68
CA MET A 17 -2.32 -1.56 -14.43
C MET A 17 -1.00 -2.25 -14.10
N GLN A 18 0.11 -1.77 -14.65
CA GLN A 18 1.46 -2.21 -14.25
C GLN A 18 1.77 -1.83 -12.79
N GLN A 19 1.43 -0.61 -12.37
CA GLN A 19 1.58 -0.21 -10.96
C GLN A 19 0.67 -1.01 -10.03
N LEU A 20 -0.57 -1.29 -10.42
CA LEU A 20 -1.46 -2.18 -9.67
C LEU A 20 -0.87 -3.58 -9.52
N SER A 21 -0.31 -4.14 -10.61
CA SER A 21 0.37 -5.43 -10.58
C SER A 21 1.53 -5.44 -9.57
N VAL A 22 2.37 -4.40 -9.59
CA VAL A 22 3.47 -4.23 -8.61
C VAL A 22 2.94 -4.15 -7.18
N ALA A 23 1.92 -3.33 -6.93
CA ALA A 23 1.31 -3.18 -5.61
C ALA A 23 0.77 -4.52 -5.06
N ARG A 24 0.08 -5.31 -5.91
CA ARG A 24 -0.35 -6.68 -5.57
C ARG A 24 0.82 -7.57 -5.23
N THR A 25 1.86 -7.58 -6.08
CA THR A 25 3.03 -8.44 -5.88
C THR A 25 3.71 -8.15 -4.54
N VAL A 26 3.94 -6.88 -4.18
CA VAL A 26 4.62 -6.56 -2.92
C VAL A 26 3.77 -6.87 -1.69
N LEU A 27 2.43 -6.77 -1.77
CA LEU A 27 1.55 -7.18 -0.67
C LEU A 27 1.47 -8.72 -0.55
N LEU A 28 1.46 -9.44 -1.68
CA LEU A 28 1.49 -10.90 -1.69
C LEU A 28 2.81 -11.48 -1.15
N GLN A 29 3.93 -10.77 -1.30
CA GLN A 29 5.19 -11.15 -0.63
C GLN A 29 5.06 -11.13 0.89
N ALA A 30 4.31 -10.19 1.46
CA ALA A 30 4.04 -10.20 2.90
C ALA A 30 3.09 -11.34 3.30
N VAL A 31 2.12 -11.69 2.45
CA VAL A 31 1.29 -12.88 2.68
C VAL A 31 2.14 -14.15 2.66
N ASP A 32 3.07 -14.26 1.72
CA ASP A 32 4.00 -15.39 1.61
C ASP A 32 4.91 -15.51 2.85
N LEU A 33 5.46 -14.39 3.34
CA LEU A 33 6.16 -14.32 4.63
C LEU A 33 5.31 -14.90 5.77
N LEU A 34 4.05 -14.45 5.89
CA LEU A 34 3.15 -14.87 6.94
C LEU A 34 2.80 -16.35 6.86
N ASP A 35 2.64 -16.91 5.66
CA ASP A 35 2.21 -18.30 5.47
C ASP A 35 3.38 -19.28 5.55
N ASN A 36 4.52 -18.94 4.95
CA ASN A 36 5.59 -19.90 4.65
C ASN A 36 6.87 -19.70 5.47
N TYR A 37 7.04 -18.56 6.14
CA TYR A 37 8.29 -18.24 6.86
C TYR A 37 8.08 -17.97 8.34
N LEU A 38 6.94 -17.40 8.75
CA LEU A 38 6.58 -17.32 10.16
C LEU A 38 5.89 -18.61 10.59
N THR A 39 6.27 -19.13 11.76
CA THR A 39 5.71 -20.35 12.35
C THR A 39 4.81 -20.05 13.54
N SER A 40 4.87 -18.86 14.14
CA SER A 40 4.01 -18.46 15.25
C SER A 40 3.68 -16.96 15.28
N ASP A 41 2.63 -16.57 16.00
CA ASP A 41 2.18 -15.18 16.12
C ASP A 41 3.17 -14.33 16.93
N GLU A 42 3.89 -14.94 17.88
CA GLU A 42 4.88 -14.27 18.73
C GLU A 42 5.98 -13.60 17.91
N GLN A 43 6.36 -14.17 16.77
CA GLN A 43 7.39 -13.61 15.88
C GLN A 43 7.03 -12.22 15.34
N LEU A 44 5.74 -11.88 15.24
CA LEU A 44 5.31 -10.55 14.79
C LEU A 44 5.64 -9.43 15.79
N SER A 45 5.79 -9.79 17.07
CA SER A 45 5.95 -8.85 18.18
C SER A 45 7.39 -8.79 18.72
N VAL A 46 8.28 -9.65 18.23
CA VAL A 46 9.70 -9.61 18.63
C VAL A 46 10.29 -8.26 18.24
N SER A 47 10.90 -7.60 19.22
CA SER A 47 11.60 -6.33 18.99
C SER A 47 12.90 -6.58 18.24
N SER A 48 13.14 -5.80 17.18
CA SER A 48 14.41 -5.85 16.45
C SER A 48 15.57 -5.54 17.39
N LYS A 49 16.67 -6.29 17.23
CA LYS A 49 17.92 -6.08 17.96
C LYS A 49 18.62 -4.79 17.56
N TYR A 50 18.41 -4.34 16.31
CA TYR A 50 19.11 -3.19 15.73
C TYR A 50 18.23 -1.95 15.66
N LEU A 51 16.91 -2.11 15.65
CA LEU A 51 15.94 -1.02 15.55
C LEU A 51 14.98 -1.03 16.74
N PRO A 52 15.33 -0.32 17.84
CA PRO A 52 14.50 -0.27 19.04
C PRO A 52 13.06 0.16 18.74
N GLY A 53 12.10 -0.60 19.27
CA GLY A 53 10.67 -0.34 19.09
C GLY A 53 10.08 -0.82 17.76
N SER A 54 10.90 -1.36 16.86
CA SER A 54 10.44 -1.99 15.61
C SER A 54 10.14 -3.48 15.78
N THR A 55 9.12 -3.95 15.08
CA THR A 55 8.73 -5.37 15.01
C THR A 55 8.26 -5.69 13.60
N ILE A 56 8.22 -6.98 13.23
CA ILE A 56 7.70 -7.43 11.93
C ILE A 56 6.25 -6.95 11.75
N GLY A 57 5.39 -7.16 12.73
CA GLY A 57 3.98 -6.76 12.67
C GLY A 57 3.80 -5.25 12.45
N LYS A 58 4.63 -4.43 13.11
CA LYS A 58 4.62 -2.97 12.91
C LYS A 58 5.05 -2.55 11.50
N HIS A 59 6.02 -3.23 10.91
CA HIS A 59 6.46 -3.00 9.54
C HIS A 59 5.40 -3.43 8.52
N LEU A 60 4.79 -4.61 8.70
CA LEU A 60 3.68 -5.08 7.87
C LEU A 60 2.53 -4.08 7.86
N ARG A 61 2.10 -3.62 9.05
CA ARG A 61 1.06 -2.59 9.18
C ARG A 61 1.48 -1.28 8.51
N HIS A 62 2.71 -0.82 8.75
CA HIS A 62 3.16 0.47 8.21
C HIS A 62 3.19 0.51 6.69
N ALA A 63 3.69 -0.54 6.06
CA ALA A 63 3.71 -0.68 4.62
C ALA A 63 2.28 -0.74 4.05
N ARG A 64 1.41 -1.57 4.64
CA ARG A 64 0.01 -1.74 4.23
C ARG A 64 -0.79 -0.44 4.32
N ASP A 65 -0.61 0.35 5.37
CA ASP A 65 -1.41 1.56 5.62
C ASP A 65 -1.24 2.63 4.54
N HIS A 66 -0.10 2.68 3.84
CA HIS A 66 0.08 3.60 2.72
C HIS A 66 -0.91 3.33 1.59
N PHE A 67 -1.14 2.05 1.26
CA PHE A 67 -2.13 1.70 0.23
C PHE A 67 -3.54 2.06 0.68
N VAL A 68 -3.87 1.82 1.93
CA VAL A 68 -5.24 2.03 2.43
C VAL A 68 -5.59 3.49 2.64
N LEU A 69 -4.64 4.31 3.10
CA LEU A 69 -4.85 5.75 3.17
C LEU A 69 -4.99 6.34 1.76
N LEU A 70 -4.21 5.84 0.80
CA LEU A 70 -4.31 6.26 -0.60
C LEU A 70 -5.65 5.86 -1.23
N THR A 71 -6.09 4.61 -1.10
CA THR A 71 -7.38 4.16 -1.66
C THR A 71 -8.55 4.84 -0.97
N ALA A 72 -8.50 5.04 0.35
CA ALA A 72 -9.54 5.78 1.08
C ALA A 72 -9.66 7.23 0.61
N CYS A 73 -8.53 7.90 0.31
CA CYS A 73 -8.51 9.24 -0.29
C CYS A 73 -9.22 9.26 -1.65
N MET A 74 -8.99 8.25 -2.50
CA MET A 74 -9.62 8.14 -3.82
C MET A 74 -11.11 7.80 -3.81
N LEU A 75 -11.63 7.30 -2.68
CA LEU A 75 -13.06 7.07 -2.50
C LEU A 75 -13.84 8.34 -2.11
N GLN A 76 -13.14 9.42 -1.74
CA GLN A 76 -13.76 10.73 -1.48
C GLN A 76 -13.94 11.51 -2.79
N PRO A 77 -14.86 12.47 -2.88
CA PRO A 77 -14.89 13.40 -4.01
C PRO A 77 -13.65 14.32 -3.98
N PRO A 78 -13.15 14.78 -5.14
CA PRO A 78 -12.06 15.75 -5.18
C PRO A 78 -12.48 17.10 -4.54
N PRO A 79 -11.53 17.89 -4.00
CA PRO A 79 -10.08 17.71 -4.05
C PRO A 79 -9.58 16.55 -3.17
N TYR A 80 -8.47 15.93 -3.60
CA TYR A 80 -7.88 14.79 -2.90
C TYR A 80 -6.78 15.26 -1.94
N ASP A 81 -7.09 15.27 -0.65
CA ASP A 81 -6.16 15.54 0.43
C ASP A 81 -5.69 14.23 1.07
N LEU A 82 -4.38 13.98 1.03
CA LEU A 82 -3.77 12.75 1.54
C LEU A 82 -2.83 13.08 2.70
N SER A 83 -2.86 12.28 3.76
CA SER A 83 -1.82 12.26 4.78
C SER A 83 -1.51 10.82 5.18
N TYR A 84 -0.24 10.42 5.10
CA TYR A 84 0.20 9.11 5.56
C TYR A 84 0.39 9.03 7.09
N ASP A 85 0.28 10.16 7.79
CA ASP A 85 0.49 10.25 9.23
C ASP A 85 -0.77 9.93 10.05
N THR A 86 -1.96 9.89 9.42
CA THR A 86 -3.26 9.61 10.06
C THR A 86 -3.53 8.13 10.33
N ARG A 87 -2.47 7.35 10.54
CA ARG A 87 -2.52 5.88 10.71
C ARG A 87 -3.07 5.44 12.07
N ILE A 88 -3.79 4.32 12.07
CA ILE A 88 -4.22 3.62 13.28
C ILE A 88 -3.12 2.65 13.71
N ARG A 89 -2.77 2.64 15.00
CA ARG A 89 -1.72 1.76 15.56
C ARG A 89 -2.32 0.75 16.54
N ASN A 90 -1.53 -0.27 16.89
CA ASN A 90 -1.94 -1.34 17.81
C ASN A 90 -3.14 -2.13 17.27
N THR A 91 -3.10 -2.41 15.97
CA THR A 91 -4.14 -3.19 15.29
C THR A 91 -3.84 -4.69 15.41
N PRO A 92 -4.85 -5.58 15.29
CA PRO A 92 -4.64 -7.03 15.41
C PRO A 92 -3.58 -7.62 14.46
N MET A 93 -3.34 -7.00 13.30
CA MET A 93 -2.30 -7.41 12.37
C MET A 93 -0.87 -7.24 12.91
N GLU A 94 -0.66 -6.44 13.95
CA GLU A 94 0.67 -6.29 14.55
C GLU A 94 1.06 -7.53 15.39
N THR A 95 0.08 -8.35 15.79
CA THR A 95 0.29 -9.45 16.73
C THR A 95 -0.30 -10.80 16.29
N SER A 96 -1.09 -10.85 15.21
CA SER A 96 -1.66 -12.11 14.71
C SER A 96 -1.45 -12.29 13.21
N ARG A 97 -0.89 -13.44 12.82
CA ARG A 97 -0.61 -13.79 11.42
C ARG A 97 -1.88 -13.88 10.60
N SER A 98 -2.95 -14.45 11.16
CA SER A 98 -4.23 -14.58 10.47
C SER A 98 -4.85 -13.21 10.21
N SER A 99 -4.89 -12.33 11.21
CA SER A 99 -5.38 -10.96 11.05
C SER A 99 -4.50 -10.13 10.11
N ALA A 100 -3.18 -10.33 10.12
CA ALA A 100 -2.27 -9.67 9.19
C ALA A 100 -2.52 -10.10 7.73
N LYS A 101 -2.67 -11.41 7.51
CA LYS A 101 -2.99 -11.96 6.19
C LYS A 101 -4.32 -11.44 5.67
N GLU A 102 -5.36 -11.46 6.50
CA GLU A 102 -6.68 -10.93 6.16
C GLU A 102 -6.59 -9.45 5.77
N ALA A 103 -5.91 -8.63 6.57
CA ALA A 103 -5.75 -7.20 6.30
C ALA A 103 -5.00 -6.93 4.98
N LEU A 104 -3.98 -7.73 4.65
CA LEU A 104 -3.23 -7.61 3.40
C LEU A 104 -4.07 -8.01 2.19
N LEU A 105 -4.81 -9.13 2.27
CA LEU A 105 -5.69 -9.59 1.19
C LEU A 105 -6.86 -8.63 0.95
N GLU A 106 -7.45 -8.08 2.01
CA GLU A 106 -8.48 -7.06 1.88
C GLU A 106 -7.93 -5.78 1.23
N THR A 107 -6.68 -5.41 1.54
CA THR A 107 -6.02 -4.26 0.89
C THR A 107 -5.80 -4.50 -0.60
N ILE A 108 -5.41 -5.72 -0.99
CA ILE A 108 -5.31 -6.11 -2.40
C ILE A 108 -6.67 -5.96 -3.09
N LYS A 109 -7.74 -6.47 -2.48
CA LYS A 109 -9.09 -6.34 -3.02
C LYS A 109 -9.50 -4.86 -3.20
N GLN A 110 -9.21 -4.00 -2.24
CA GLN A 110 -9.49 -2.56 -2.35
C GLN A 110 -8.72 -1.89 -3.49
N LEU A 111 -7.45 -2.25 -3.68
CA LEU A 111 -6.66 -1.78 -4.82
C LEU A 111 -7.28 -2.23 -6.16
N ASP A 112 -7.79 -3.45 -6.21
CA ASP A 112 -8.41 -4.03 -7.40
C ASP A 112 -9.72 -3.34 -7.79
N GLU A 113 -10.43 -2.83 -6.79
CA GLU A 113 -11.67 -2.07 -6.99
C GLU A 113 -11.39 -0.61 -7.39
N VAL A 114 -10.40 0.03 -6.77
CA VAL A 114 -10.15 1.48 -6.92
C VAL A 114 -9.25 1.80 -8.11
N VAL A 115 -8.12 1.10 -8.26
CA VAL A 115 -7.06 1.50 -9.18
C VAL A 115 -7.49 1.45 -10.66
N PRO A 116 -8.24 0.44 -11.15
CA PRO A 116 -8.62 0.38 -12.56
C PRO A 116 -9.50 1.55 -13.03
N GLY A 117 -10.26 2.17 -12.12
CA GLY A 117 -11.13 3.32 -12.42
C GLY A 117 -10.49 4.69 -12.17
N ALA A 118 -9.29 4.74 -11.61
CA ALA A 118 -8.63 5.98 -11.23
C ALA A 118 -7.89 6.64 -12.40
N ASP A 119 -7.78 7.97 -12.37
CA ASP A 119 -6.87 8.69 -13.25
C ASP A 119 -5.48 8.77 -12.62
N MET A 120 -4.47 8.22 -13.29
CA MET A 120 -3.07 8.27 -12.85
C MET A 120 -2.56 9.71 -12.64
N LYS A 121 -3.13 10.69 -13.35
CA LYS A 121 -2.78 12.12 -13.25
C LYS A 121 -3.67 12.89 -12.28
N ALA A 122 -4.62 12.24 -11.60
CA ALA A 122 -5.47 12.89 -10.61
C ALA A 122 -4.59 13.61 -9.57
N PRO A 123 -4.76 14.94 -9.39
CA PRO A 123 -3.92 15.72 -8.50
C PRO A 123 -4.21 15.38 -7.05
N ILE A 124 -3.16 15.22 -6.24
CA ILE A 124 -3.24 14.98 -4.80
C ILE A 124 -2.44 16.06 -4.07
N THR A 125 -3.04 16.66 -3.05
CA THR A 125 -2.33 17.47 -2.05
C THR A 125 -1.89 16.55 -0.92
N LEU A 126 -0.59 16.33 -0.79
CA LEU A 126 0.01 15.51 0.26
C LEU A 126 0.42 16.37 1.46
N HIS A 127 -0.20 16.12 2.61
CA HIS A 127 0.13 16.71 3.90
C HIS A 127 1.06 15.75 4.67
N ALA A 128 2.35 16.08 4.70
CA ALA A 128 3.38 15.32 5.40
C ALA A 128 3.79 16.02 6.71
N VAL A 129 3.71 15.31 7.83
CA VAL A 129 3.96 15.88 9.16
C VAL A 129 5.20 15.22 9.78
N THR A 130 6.35 15.91 9.78
CA THR A 130 7.52 15.41 10.53
C THR A 130 8.59 16.49 10.78
N PRO A 131 8.72 17.05 12.00
CA PRO A 131 7.68 17.32 13.00
C PRO A 131 6.80 18.54 12.63
N HIS A 132 7.10 19.18 11.50
CA HIS A 132 6.36 20.32 10.96
C HIS A 132 5.54 19.85 9.77
N MET A 133 4.35 20.44 9.61
CA MET A 133 3.51 20.19 8.44
C MET A 133 4.17 20.81 7.20
N GLN A 134 4.29 20.00 6.17
CA GLN A 134 4.70 20.37 4.81
C GLN A 134 3.61 19.93 3.85
N GLU A 135 3.38 20.73 2.81
CA GLU A 135 2.42 20.43 1.76
C GLU A 135 3.15 20.20 0.44
N PHE A 136 2.81 19.11 -0.25
CA PHE A 136 3.37 18.77 -1.55
C PHE A 136 2.26 18.54 -2.57
N GLN A 137 2.51 18.98 -3.80
CA GLN A 137 1.66 18.63 -4.93
C GLN A 137 2.15 17.33 -5.56
N SER A 138 1.21 16.44 -5.83
CA SER A 138 1.46 15.09 -6.31
C SER A 138 0.36 14.61 -7.26
N THR A 139 0.45 13.37 -7.72
CA THR A 139 -0.59 12.67 -8.45
C THR A 139 -0.83 11.28 -7.89
N PHE A 140 -2.02 10.73 -8.14
CA PHE A 140 -2.38 9.36 -7.75
C PHE A 140 -1.33 8.33 -8.19
N GLY A 141 -0.89 8.37 -9.45
CA GLY A 141 0.11 7.43 -9.96
C GLY A 141 1.48 7.56 -9.29
N ARG A 142 1.86 8.76 -8.84
CA ARG A 142 3.11 8.95 -8.09
C ARG A 142 2.98 8.39 -6.67
N GLU A 143 1.84 8.61 -6.01
CA GLU A 143 1.58 8.05 -4.67
C GLU A 143 1.44 6.53 -4.67
N LEU A 144 0.82 5.93 -5.69
CA LEU A 144 0.71 4.46 -5.82
C LEU A 144 2.09 3.82 -6.01
N TRP A 145 2.94 4.43 -6.85
CA TRP A 145 4.33 4.01 -6.98
C TRP A 145 5.10 4.18 -5.67
N PHE A 146 4.94 5.32 -4.99
CA PHE A 146 5.59 5.60 -3.70
C PHE A 146 5.20 4.57 -2.63
N ALA A 147 3.91 4.24 -2.51
CA ALA A 147 3.43 3.20 -1.60
C ALA A 147 4.11 1.85 -1.88
N SER A 148 4.26 1.47 -3.15
CA SER A 148 4.95 0.24 -3.55
C SER A 148 6.45 0.27 -3.21
N LEU A 149 7.15 1.37 -3.51
CA LEU A 149 8.55 1.55 -3.16
C LEU A 149 8.77 1.49 -1.63
N HIS A 150 7.94 2.19 -0.88
CA HIS A 150 7.98 2.25 0.58
C HIS A 150 7.69 0.88 1.20
N CYS A 151 6.78 0.12 0.60
CA CYS A 151 6.49 -1.28 0.96
C CYS A 151 7.74 -2.15 0.81
N VAL A 152 8.42 -2.10 -0.35
CA VAL A 152 9.69 -2.83 -0.59
C VAL A 152 10.77 -2.43 0.41
N HIS A 153 10.89 -1.14 0.73
CA HIS A 153 11.82 -0.68 1.76
C HIS A 153 11.57 -1.38 3.09
N HIS A 154 10.32 -1.49 3.54
CA HIS A 154 10.01 -2.21 4.78
C HIS A 154 10.26 -3.71 4.72
N TRP A 155 10.10 -4.35 3.57
CA TRP A 155 10.43 -5.78 3.43
C TRP A 155 11.91 -6.07 3.66
N SER A 156 12.80 -5.13 3.32
CA SER A 156 14.22 -5.27 3.67
C SER A 156 14.52 -5.20 5.17
N MET A 157 13.57 -4.69 5.98
CA MET A 157 13.73 -4.50 7.43
C MET A 157 13.05 -5.61 8.25
N VAL A 158 12.48 -6.62 7.58
CA VAL A 158 11.66 -7.69 8.20
C VAL A 158 12.47 -8.99 8.43
N ASN A 159 13.81 -8.93 8.41
CA ASN A 159 14.71 -10.09 8.49
C ASN A 159 15.64 -10.15 9.73
N ASP A 160 15.31 -9.46 10.82
CA ASP A 160 16.15 -9.40 12.04
C ASP A 160 15.72 -10.33 13.18
#